data_AF-A0A356X164-F1
#
_entry.id   AF-A0A356X164-F1
#
_cell.length_a   1.000
_cell.length_b   1.000
_cell.length_c   1.000
_cell.angle_alpha   90.00
_cell.angle_beta   90.00
_cell.angle_gamma   90.00
#
_symmetry.space_group_name_H-M   'P 1'
#
loop_
_entity.id
_entity.type
_entity.pdbx_description
1 polymer ?
#
loop_
_entity_poly.entity_id
_entity_poly.type
_entity_poly.pdbx_seq_one_letter_code
_entity_poly.pdbx_strand_id
1 'polypeptide(L)'
;MGSLFDFMLPELKSPMTGATTDALMGFIHIVSFIILAGVTIAMIYFAIKYRRRSEDDETPLITHNNKLEITWSVIPLLLVFIVF
;
A
#
# COMPACT_ATOMS: atom_id res chain seq x y z
N MET A 1 18.95 6.80 -19.19
CA MET A 1 17.47 6.66 -19.18
C MET A 1 17.06 6.84 -17.73
N GLY A 2 16.51 8.01 -17.37
CA GLY A 2 16.09 8.27 -15.99
C GLY A 2 14.91 7.37 -15.65
N SER A 3 14.99 6.66 -14.54
CA SER A 3 13.85 5.96 -13.98
C SER A 3 12.78 6.98 -13.55
N LEU A 4 11.52 6.56 -13.42
CA LEU A 4 10.45 7.42 -12.92
C LEU A 4 10.80 8.00 -11.53
N PHE A 5 11.59 7.26 -10.76
CA PHE A 5 12.15 7.69 -9.49
C PHE A 5 13.16 8.85 -9.64
N ASP A 6 14.03 8.82 -10.66
CA ASP A 6 14.99 9.91 -10.92
C ASP A 6 14.30 11.23 -11.32
N PHE A 7 13.09 11.16 -11.88
CA PHE A 7 12.28 12.34 -12.19
C PHE A 7 11.67 12.98 -10.93
N MET A 8 11.31 12.17 -9.93
CA MET A 8 10.65 12.64 -8.71
C MET A 8 11.63 13.19 -7.67
N LEU A 9 12.93 12.87 -7.78
CA LEU A 9 13.95 13.28 -6.84
C LEU A 9 14.57 14.64 -7.23
N PRO A 10 14.89 15.52 -6.25
CA PRO A 10 15.63 16.75 -6.51
C PRO A 10 17.10 16.46 -6.83
N GLU A 11 17.80 17.44 -7.42
CA GLU A 11 19.22 17.31 -7.73
C GLU A 11 20.06 17.04 -6.46
N LEU A 12 20.94 16.04 -6.54
CA LEU A 12 21.82 15.62 -5.45
C LEU A 12 22.81 16.74 -5.07
N LYS A 13 22.64 17.34 -3.88
CA LYS A 13 23.54 18.40 -3.36
C LYS A 13 24.61 17.90 -2.37
N SER A 14 24.48 16.67 -1.87
CA SER A 14 25.45 16.02 -0.97
C SER A 14 25.52 14.52 -1.28
N PRO A 15 26.67 13.95 -1.68
CA PRO A 15 26.78 12.54 -2.08
C PRO A 15 26.45 11.54 -0.96
N MET A 16 26.80 11.86 0.29
CA MET A 16 26.58 10.97 1.44
C MET A 16 25.15 11.01 1.97
N THR A 17 24.57 12.20 2.09
CA THR A 17 23.22 12.39 2.67
C THR A 17 22.12 12.16 1.63
N GLY A 18 22.39 12.48 0.36
CA GLY A 18 21.45 12.28 -0.74
C GLY A 18 21.19 10.80 -1.00
N ALA A 19 22.24 10.00 -1.16
CA ALA A 19 22.09 8.58 -1.52
C ALA A 19 21.30 7.75 -0.48
N THR A 20 21.48 8.04 0.81
CA THR A 20 20.76 7.33 1.89
C THR A 20 19.30 7.77 2.00
N THR A 21 19.04 9.07 1.83
CA THR A 21 17.67 9.62 1.84
C THR A 21 16.88 9.15 0.62
N ASP A 22 17.49 9.16 -0.56
CA ASP A 22 16.86 8.73 -1.81
C ASP A 22 16.50 7.24 -1.77
N ALA A 23 17.37 6.40 -1.19
CA ALA A 23 17.09 4.98 -0.98
C ALA A 23 15.90 4.76 -0.03
N LEU A 24 15.83 5.50 1.08
CA LEU A 24 14.70 5.43 2.02
C LEU A 24 13.41 5.89 1.35
N MET A 25 13.44 7.02 0.64
CA MET A 25 12.27 7.54 -0.07
C MET A 25 11.81 6.58 -1.17
N GLY A 26 12.73 5.97 -1.91
CA GLY A 26 12.42 4.93 -2.89
C GLY A 26 11.74 3.72 -2.27
N PHE A 27 12.26 3.22 -1.13
CA PHE A 27 11.63 2.14 -0.38
C PHE A 27 10.20 2.49 0.05
N ILE A 28 10.01 3.65 0.67
CA ILE A 28 8.69 4.13 1.13
C ILE A 28 7.72 4.24 -0.05
N HIS A 29 8.16 4.78 -1.18
CA HIS A 29 7.31 4.93 -2.37
C HIS A 29 6.85 3.58 -2.93
N ILE A 30 7.78 2.63 -3.07
CA ILE A 30 7.48 1.29 -3.60
C ILE A 30 6.47 0.59 -2.68
N VAL A 31 6.73 0.59 -1.37
CA VAL A 31 5.81 -0.02 -0.39
C VAL A 31 4.44 0.65 -0.41
N SER A 32 4.40 1.98 -0.44
CA SER A 32 3.15 2.75 -0.50
C SER A 32 2.36 2.43 -1.77
N PHE A 33 3.04 2.33 -2.92
CA PHE A 33 2.42 1.98 -4.19
C PHE A 33 1.85 0.56 -4.17
N ILE A 34 2.58 -0.42 -3.59
CA ILE A 34 2.10 -1.80 -3.44
C ILE A 34 0.83 -1.84 -2.58
N ILE A 35 0.82 -1.14 -1.44
CA ILE A 35 -0.34 -1.11 -0.54
C ILE A 35 -1.52 -0.43 -1.24
N LEU A 36 -1.29 0.72 -1.88
CA LEU A 36 -2.31 1.46 -2.63
C LEU A 36 -2.93 0.59 -3.71
N ALA A 37 -2.10 -0.06 -4.53
CA ALA A 37 -2.56 -0.96 -5.59
C ALA A 37 -3.35 -2.13 -5.00
N GLY A 38 -2.85 -2.78 -3.93
CA GLY A 38 -3.52 -3.90 -3.26
C GLY A 38 -4.91 -3.52 -2.72
N VAL A 39 -5.02 -2.40 -2.00
CA VAL A 39 -6.30 -1.91 -1.46
C VAL A 39 -7.24 -1.52 -2.62
N THR A 40 -6.75 -0.85 -3.64
CA THR A 40 -7.57 -0.45 -4.81
C THR A 40 -8.11 -1.66 -5.55
N ILE A 41 -7.26 -2.67 -5.81
CA ILE A 41 -7.69 -3.92 -6.45
C ILE A 41 -8.73 -4.64 -5.59
N ALA A 42 -8.53 -4.72 -4.26
CA ALA A 42 -9.49 -5.33 -3.36
C ALA A 42 -10.84 -4.59 -3.37
N MET A 43 -10.83 -3.26 -3.34
CA MET A 43 -12.04 -2.44 -3.45
C MET A 43 -12.78 -2.68 -4.77
N ILE A 44 -12.07 -2.64 -5.90
CA ILE A 44 -12.66 -2.90 -7.22
C ILE A 44 -13.24 -4.31 -7.30
N TYR A 45 -12.49 -5.30 -6.81
CA TYR A 45 -12.95 -6.70 -6.74
C TYR A 45 -14.24 -6.83 -5.95
N PHE A 46 -14.32 -6.24 -4.76
CA PHE A 46 -15.53 -6.31 -3.93
C PHE A 46 -16.68 -5.51 -4.53
N ALA A 47 -16.43 -4.36 -5.15
CA ALA A 47 -17.45 -3.59 -5.85
C ALA A 47 -18.09 -4.39 -6.99
N ILE A 48 -17.31 -5.18 -7.73
CA ILE A 48 -17.81 -6.03 -8.82
C ILE A 48 -18.49 -7.29 -8.27
N LYS A 49 -17.88 -7.95 -7.29
CA LYS A 49 -18.34 -9.23 -6.72
C LYS A 49 -19.65 -9.09 -5.95
N TYR A 50 -19.77 -8.04 -5.14
CA TYR A 50 -20.93 -7.81 -4.27
C TYR A 50 -21.90 -6.77 -4.86
N ARG A 51 -21.83 -6.52 -6.18
CA ARG A 51 -22.80 -5.67 -6.88
C ARG A 51 -24.18 -6.34 -6.84
N ARG A 52 -25.16 -5.69 -6.22
CA ARG A 52 -26.57 -6.15 -6.16
C ARG A 52 -27.13 -6.37 -7.58
N ARG A 53 -27.74 -7.53 -7.82
CA ARG A 53 -28.36 -7.91 -9.11
C ARG A 53 -29.84 -8.28 -8.96
N SER A 54 -30.27 -8.70 -7.78
CA SER A 54 -31.67 -9.00 -7.44
C SER A 54 -32.08 -8.38 -6.10
N GLU A 55 -33.38 -8.34 -5.85
CA GLU A 55 -33.93 -7.98 -4.53
C GLU A 55 -33.47 -8.97 -3.45
N ASP A 56 -33.35 -10.26 -3.80
CA ASP A 56 -32.95 -11.37 -2.91
C ASP A 56 -31.43 -11.49 -2.66
N ASP A 57 -30.61 -10.58 -3.21
CA ASP A 57 -29.16 -10.56 -2.95
C ASP A 57 -28.89 -10.03 -1.53
N GLU A 58 -28.92 -10.92 -0.55
CA GLU A 58 -28.52 -10.61 0.82
C GLU A 58 -27.01 -10.81 1.03
N THR A 59 -26.36 -9.79 1.59
CA THR A 59 -24.92 -9.84 1.89
C THR A 59 -24.73 -10.54 3.25
N PRO A 60 -23.83 -11.53 3.35
CA PRO A 60 -23.57 -12.19 4.64
C PRO A 60 -23.05 -11.18 5.67
N LEU A 61 -23.63 -11.22 6.88
CA LEU A 61 -23.20 -10.40 8.01
C LEU A 61 -21.90 -10.96 8.60
N ILE A 62 -20.77 -10.41 8.18
CA ILE A 62 -19.45 -10.73 8.73
C ILE A 62 -19.03 -9.57 9.64
N THR A 63 -18.95 -9.81 10.95
CA THR A 63 -18.60 -8.76 11.93
C THR A 63 -17.15 -8.80 12.39
N HIS A 64 -16.48 -9.93 12.26
CA HIS A 64 -15.10 -10.11 12.73
C HIS A 64 -14.34 -11.12 11.89
N ASN A 65 -13.04 -10.90 11.75
CA ASN A 65 -12.10 -11.84 11.17
C ASN A 65 -10.71 -11.62 11.79
N ASN A 66 -10.44 -12.33 12.89
CA ASN A 66 -9.19 -12.22 13.64
C ASN A 66 -7.94 -12.32 12.75
N LYS A 67 -7.96 -13.19 11.73
CA LYS A 67 -6.81 -13.36 10.84
C LYS A 67 -6.57 -12.09 10.01
N LEU A 68 -7.64 -11.52 9.45
CA LEU A 68 -7.55 -10.29 8.67
C LEU A 68 -7.16 -9.09 9.56
N GLU A 69 -7.77 -9.01 10.74
CA GLU A 69 -7.51 -7.97 11.73
C GLU A 69 -6.05 -7.96 12.19
N ILE A 70 -5.49 -9.13 12.48
CA ILE A 70 -4.07 -9.27 12.84
C ILE A 70 -3.19 -8.90 11.65
N THR A 71 -3.52 -9.38 10.45
CA THR A 71 -2.72 -9.14 9.24
C THR A 71 -2.62 -7.64 8.93
N TRP A 72 -3.74 -6.90 8.95
CA TRP A 72 -3.72 -5.46 8.67
C TRP A 72 -3.13 -4.62 9.81
N SER A 73 -2.92 -5.18 11.00
CA SER A 73 -2.35 -4.47 12.14
C SER A 73 -0.84 -4.68 12.25
N VAL A 74 -0.40 -5.93 12.06
CA VAL A 74 1.02 -6.32 12.19
C VAL A 74 1.85 -5.83 11.00
N ILE A 75 1.31 -5.85 9.78
CA ILE A 75 2.05 -5.40 8.59
C ILE A 75 2.45 -3.92 8.70
N PRO A 76 1.53 -2.97 8.98
CA PRO A 76 1.90 -1.57 9.19
C PRO A 76 2.87 -1.37 10.36
N LEU A 77 2.69 -2.12 11.46
CA LEU A 77 3.58 -2.05 12.61
C LEU A 77 5.03 -2.41 12.25
N LEU A 78 5.23 -3.51 11.52
CA LEU A 78 6.56 -3.91 11.05
C LEU A 78 7.16 -2.90 10.08
N LEU A 79 6.35 -2.31 9.20
CA LEU A 79 6.83 -1.26 8.29
C LEU A 79 7.32 -0.02 9.05
N VAL A 80 6.63 0.38 10.12
CA VAL A 80 7.08 1.49 10.99
C VAL A 80 8.45 1.17 11.60
N PHE A 81 8.66 -0.04 12.15
CA PHE A 81 9.95 -0.44 12.71
C PHE A 81 11.10 -0.54 11.70
N ILE A 82 10.80 -0.70 10.41
CA ILE A 82 11.82 -0.72 9.36
C ILE A 82 12.21 0.71 8.96
N VAL A 83 11.27 1.66 9.03
CA VAL A 83 11.46 3.03 8.55
C VAL A 83 12.04 3.96 9.63
N PHE A 84 11.69 3.75 10.90
CA PHE A 84 12.04 4.59 12.04
C PHE A 84 12.91 3.84 13.05
#